data_AF-A0A943K6N0-F1
#
_entry.id   AF-A0A943K6N0-F1
#
_cell.length_a   1.000
_cell.length_b   1.000
_cell.length_c   1.000
_cell.angle_alpha   90.00
_cell.angle_beta   90.00
_cell.angle_gamma   90.00
#
_symmetry.space_group_name_H-M   'P 1'
#
loop_
_entity.id
_entity.type
_entity.pdbx_description
1 polymer ?
#
loop_
_entity_poly.entity_id
_entity_poly.type
_entity_poly.pdbx_seq_one_letter_code
_entity_poly.pdbx_strand_id
1 'polypeptide(L)'
;MKKFKKLIPAFCAMLVSAAMLGTSTYAWFSVNKKVEANGMSVTAQANTQYFVISTDKTTFGTDIEKTLTNDQISQPGTAGTGTVYPAAYGVNDEKGLADKWWTANVSKYDSTTAGDIINVSEIKVDAGEVYTNSKFFVGYSFYVGLNEKSDDFKAAKLQTSVVAGAEANAAKVAAVAFEQWEGADKKADGNSEFVQIEGKTADGTSHGYQTTKTYELSAGETKKFVKVTVYLFVDGNNVKIKDTAEATDLTGKVGVKIAAATETL
;
A
#
# COMPACT_ATOMS: atom_id res chain seq x y z
N MET A 1 42.87 103.01 -2.56
CA MET A 1 42.27 101.82 -3.20
C MET A 1 43.32 100.85 -3.79
N LYS A 2 44.26 100.32 -3.00
CA LYS A 2 45.25 99.31 -3.45
C LYS A 2 45.04 97.91 -2.82
N LYS A 3 44.22 97.78 -1.79
CA LYS A 3 43.95 96.50 -1.10
C LYS A 3 42.80 95.69 -1.74
N PHE A 4 41.86 96.32 -2.45
CA PHE A 4 40.74 95.63 -3.11
C PHE A 4 41.11 94.91 -4.41
N LYS A 5 42.17 95.33 -5.12
CA LYS A 5 42.60 94.67 -6.37
C LYS A 5 43.36 93.35 -6.17
N LYS A 6 43.82 93.06 -4.94
CA LYS A 6 44.47 91.77 -4.59
C LYS A 6 43.49 90.72 -4.05
N LEU A 7 42.28 91.13 -3.66
CA LEU A 7 41.27 90.22 -3.11
C LEU A 7 40.52 89.45 -4.21
N ILE A 8 40.34 90.08 -5.38
CA ILE A 8 39.57 89.52 -6.51
C ILE A 8 40.20 88.23 -7.06
N PRO A 9 41.52 88.14 -7.32
CA PRO A 9 42.13 86.90 -7.84
C PRO A 9 42.12 85.76 -6.82
N ALA A 10 42.23 86.08 -5.53
CA ALA A 10 42.23 85.08 -4.45
C ALA A 10 40.85 84.43 -4.27
N PHE A 11 39.77 85.19 -4.44
CA PHE A 11 38.41 84.65 -4.38
C PHE A 11 38.08 83.76 -5.60
N CYS A 12 38.56 84.14 -6.78
CA CYS A 12 38.43 83.32 -7.99
C CYS A 12 39.22 82.00 -7.88
N ALA A 13 40.43 82.02 -7.32
CA ALA A 13 41.22 80.80 -7.09
C ALA A 13 40.55 79.86 -6.06
N MET A 14 39.92 80.43 -5.02
CA MET A 14 39.16 79.64 -4.04
C MET A 14 37.89 79.02 -4.64
N LEU A 15 37.16 79.75 -5.49
CA LEU A 15 35.97 79.25 -6.19
C LEU A 15 36.29 78.12 -7.18
N VAL A 16 37.40 78.23 -7.92
CA VAL A 16 37.85 77.16 -8.84
C VAL A 16 38.27 75.91 -8.07
N SER A 17 38.92 76.08 -6.91
CA SER A 17 39.30 74.96 -6.03
C SER A 17 38.08 74.26 -5.42
N ALA A 18 37.05 75.00 -5.01
CA ALA A 18 35.80 74.45 -4.49
C ALA A 18 34.98 73.73 -5.58
N ALA A 19 34.96 74.26 -6.81
CA ALA A 19 34.29 73.64 -7.95
C ALA A 19 34.97 72.33 -8.37
N MET A 20 36.31 72.27 -8.36
CA MET A 20 37.05 71.04 -8.63
C MET A 20 36.83 69.98 -7.53
N LEU A 21 36.84 70.38 -6.25
CA LEU A 21 36.54 69.45 -5.13
C LEU A 21 35.10 68.90 -5.18
N GLY A 22 34.14 69.68 -5.70
CA GLY A 22 32.74 69.28 -5.85
C GLY A 22 32.49 68.24 -6.96
N THR A 23 33.34 68.19 -7.99
CA THR A 23 33.22 67.19 -9.08
C THR A 23 33.83 65.83 -8.73
N SER A 24 34.79 65.78 -7.79
CA SER A 24 35.41 64.53 -7.33
C SER A 24 34.54 63.71 -6.36
N THR A 25 33.45 64.27 -5.83
CA THR A 25 32.50 63.56 -4.95
C THR A 25 31.46 62.73 -5.71
N TYR A 26 31.36 62.86 -7.03
CA TYR A 26 30.35 62.14 -7.83
C TYR A 26 30.79 60.77 -8.36
N ALA A 27 31.97 60.28 -8.02
CA ALA A 27 32.49 59.03 -8.59
C ALA A 27 33.09 58.04 -7.58
N TRP A 28 32.79 58.15 -6.28
CA TRP A 28 33.06 57.05 -5.34
C TRP A 28 31.83 56.19 -5.06
N PHE A 29 30.64 56.72 -5.27
CA PHE A 29 29.43 55.91 -5.36
C PHE A 29 29.19 55.55 -6.82
N SER A 30 30.13 54.81 -7.43
CA SER A 30 29.75 53.90 -8.51
C SER A 30 28.96 52.77 -7.86
N VAL A 31 27.73 53.09 -7.43
CA VAL A 31 26.73 52.07 -7.13
C VAL A 31 26.56 51.28 -8.41
N ASN A 32 26.86 49.99 -8.33
CA ASN A 32 26.56 49.03 -9.39
C ASN A 32 25.09 49.24 -9.78
N LYS A 33 24.84 49.84 -10.95
CA LYS A 33 23.48 50.12 -11.44
C LYS A 33 22.72 48.85 -11.81
N LYS A 34 23.37 47.69 -11.72
CA LYS A 34 22.85 46.36 -12.00
C LYS A 34 23.52 45.36 -11.05
N VAL A 35 22.71 44.62 -10.31
CA VAL A 35 23.12 43.45 -9.53
C VAL A 35 22.35 42.29 -10.12
N GLU A 36 23.06 41.32 -10.71
CA GLU A 36 22.46 40.12 -11.29
C GLU A 36 22.66 38.94 -10.34
N ALA A 37 21.56 38.40 -9.80
CA ALA A 37 21.58 37.15 -9.05
C ALA A 37 21.27 36.00 -10.01
N ASN A 38 22.32 35.32 -10.49
CA ASN A 38 22.22 34.12 -11.32
C ASN A 38 22.27 32.87 -10.42
N GLY A 39 21.57 31.79 -10.81
CA GLY A 39 21.59 30.52 -10.08
C GLY A 39 20.45 30.31 -9.07
N MET A 40 19.36 31.07 -9.15
CA MET A 40 18.15 30.78 -8.39
C MET A 40 17.45 29.54 -8.97
N SER A 41 17.46 28.43 -8.23
CA SER A 41 16.71 27.22 -8.57
C SER A 41 15.47 27.08 -7.68
N VAL A 42 14.32 26.86 -8.28
CA VAL A 42 13.09 26.46 -7.58
C VAL A 42 12.82 25.01 -7.96
N THR A 43 12.97 24.10 -7.00
CA THR A 43 12.57 22.70 -7.18
C THR A 43 11.14 22.56 -6.70
N ALA A 44 10.24 22.13 -7.58
CA ALA A 44 8.89 21.74 -7.17
C ALA A 44 8.97 20.42 -6.39
N GLN A 45 8.59 20.43 -5.11
CA GLN A 45 8.40 19.23 -4.33
C GLN A 45 6.92 18.86 -4.35
N ALA A 46 6.60 17.71 -4.94
CA ALA A 46 5.26 17.15 -4.88
C ALA A 46 5.18 16.17 -3.69
N ASN A 47 4.53 16.62 -2.63
CA ASN A 47 4.24 15.86 -1.42
C ASN A 47 3.21 14.76 -1.71
N THR A 48 3.66 13.69 -2.35
CA THR A 48 2.81 12.63 -2.89
C THR A 48 3.17 11.28 -2.26
N GLN A 49 2.14 10.54 -1.84
CA GLN A 49 2.29 9.21 -1.27
C GLN A 49 2.33 8.18 -2.40
N TYR A 50 3.49 7.54 -2.58
CA TYR A 50 3.71 6.49 -3.57
C TYR A 50 3.75 5.15 -2.84
N PHE A 51 2.65 4.41 -2.96
CA PHE A 51 2.56 3.05 -2.46
C PHE A 51 3.47 2.13 -3.25
N VAL A 52 4.18 1.28 -2.53
CA VAL A 52 5.09 0.28 -3.10
C VAL A 52 4.87 -1.07 -2.42
N ILE A 53 5.12 -2.13 -3.17
CA ILE A 53 5.00 -3.52 -2.73
C ILE A 53 6.37 -4.17 -2.64
N SER A 54 6.58 -4.98 -1.60
CA SER A 54 7.79 -5.77 -1.42
C SER A 54 7.48 -7.15 -0.87
N THR A 55 8.32 -8.13 -1.21
CA THR A 55 8.35 -9.45 -0.57
C THR A 55 9.37 -9.52 0.57
N ASP A 56 10.18 -8.48 0.74
CA ASP A 56 11.17 -8.31 1.81
C ASP A 56 10.78 -7.11 2.68
N LYS A 57 10.66 -7.33 3.99
CA LYS A 57 10.29 -6.29 4.95
C LYS A 57 11.33 -5.18 5.11
N THR A 58 12.57 -5.41 4.70
CA THR A 58 13.69 -4.47 4.92
C THR A 58 13.88 -3.50 3.76
N THR A 59 13.52 -3.91 2.54
CA THR A 59 13.73 -3.13 1.32
C THR A 59 12.41 -2.80 0.63
N PHE A 60 12.18 -1.52 0.36
CA PHE A 60 11.05 -1.03 -0.43
C PHE A 60 11.59 -0.27 -1.62
N GLY A 61 11.41 -0.83 -2.82
CA GLY A 61 11.90 -0.25 -4.07
C GLY A 61 10.88 0.70 -4.70
N THR A 62 10.67 0.52 -6.00
CA THR A 62 9.68 1.28 -6.80
C THR A 62 8.59 0.38 -7.37
N ASP A 63 8.56 -0.90 -6.97
CA ASP A 63 7.61 -1.88 -7.49
C ASP A 63 6.20 -1.57 -6.99
N ILE A 64 5.24 -1.59 -7.91
CA ILE A 64 3.80 -1.40 -7.63
C ILE A 64 2.98 -2.67 -7.92
N GLU A 65 3.64 -3.72 -8.42
CA GLU A 65 3.06 -5.02 -8.73
C GLU A 65 4.09 -6.12 -8.44
N LYS A 66 3.64 -7.26 -7.91
CA LYS A 66 4.45 -8.46 -7.68
C LYS A 66 3.64 -9.71 -7.96
N THR A 67 4.26 -10.69 -8.62
CA THR A 67 3.77 -12.06 -8.64
C THR A 67 4.38 -12.81 -7.46
N LEU A 68 3.53 -13.32 -6.56
CA LEU A 68 3.98 -14.11 -5.42
C LEU A 68 4.26 -15.55 -5.85
N THR A 69 5.21 -16.18 -5.16
CA THR A 69 5.56 -17.59 -5.36
C THR A 69 5.42 -18.35 -4.04
N ASN A 70 5.77 -19.63 -4.03
CA ASN A 70 5.73 -20.45 -2.81
C ASN A 70 6.63 -19.89 -1.69
N ASP A 71 7.64 -19.09 -2.01
CA ASP A 71 8.51 -18.42 -1.02
C ASP A 71 7.75 -17.41 -0.14
N GLN A 72 6.57 -16.98 -0.58
CA GLN A 72 5.72 -16.04 0.15
C GLN A 72 4.59 -16.73 0.91
N ILE A 73 4.54 -18.06 0.92
CA ILE A 73 3.61 -18.80 1.78
C ILE A 73 4.02 -18.56 3.24
N SER A 74 3.19 -17.83 3.97
CA SER A 74 3.37 -17.53 5.40
C SER A 74 2.48 -18.39 6.29
N GLN A 75 1.39 -18.93 5.73
CA GLN A 75 0.61 -20.00 6.33
C GLN A 75 0.52 -21.13 5.31
N PRO A 76 1.30 -22.21 5.48
CA PRO A 76 1.18 -23.36 4.60
C PRO A 76 -0.18 -24.03 4.80
N GLY A 77 -0.66 -24.62 3.72
CA GLY A 77 -1.80 -25.51 3.71
C GLY A 77 -1.47 -26.91 4.28
N THR A 78 -2.15 -27.92 3.75
CA THR A 78 -1.94 -29.32 4.09
C THR A 78 -0.54 -29.79 3.65
N ALA A 79 0.05 -30.68 4.46
CA ALA A 79 1.40 -31.23 4.25
C ALA A 79 2.52 -30.17 4.13
N GLY A 80 2.31 -28.95 4.63
CA GLY A 80 3.31 -27.89 4.56
C GLY A 80 3.43 -27.21 3.20
N THR A 81 2.45 -27.40 2.31
CA THR A 81 2.48 -26.93 0.90
C THR A 81 1.34 -25.94 0.61
N GLY A 82 1.19 -25.49 -0.63
CA GLY A 82 0.05 -24.67 -1.07
C GLY A 82 -1.28 -25.41 -1.24
N THR A 83 -1.36 -26.69 -0.84
CA THR A 83 -2.52 -27.56 -1.06
C THR A 83 -3.52 -27.46 0.09
N VAL A 84 -4.82 -27.36 -0.19
CA VAL A 84 -5.88 -27.27 0.82
C VAL A 84 -7.08 -28.13 0.43
N TYR A 85 -7.88 -28.54 1.42
CA TYR A 85 -9.19 -29.14 1.15
C TYR A 85 -10.20 -28.06 0.72
N PRO A 86 -11.19 -28.43 -0.12
CA PRO A 86 -12.24 -27.50 -0.51
C PRO A 86 -13.05 -26.99 0.69
N ALA A 87 -13.42 -25.72 0.62
CA ALA A 87 -14.24 -25.03 1.60
C ALA A 87 -15.28 -24.15 0.89
N ALA A 88 -16.37 -23.86 1.59
CA ALA A 88 -17.43 -22.97 1.11
C ALA A 88 -17.91 -22.07 2.25
N TYR A 89 -18.49 -20.92 1.90
CA TYR A 89 -19.08 -19.99 2.85
C TYR A 89 -20.56 -19.79 2.57
N GLY A 90 -21.38 -19.76 3.63
CA GLY A 90 -22.81 -19.51 3.52
C GLY A 90 -23.59 -20.70 2.96
N VAL A 91 -24.84 -20.43 2.58
CA VAL A 91 -25.70 -21.42 1.91
C VAL A 91 -25.57 -21.24 0.40
N ASN A 92 -25.41 -22.34 -0.33
CA ASN A 92 -25.50 -22.38 -1.78
C ASN A 92 -26.65 -23.33 -2.15
N ASP A 93 -27.64 -22.79 -2.88
CA ASP A 93 -28.96 -23.40 -3.08
C ASP A 93 -29.63 -23.79 -1.74
N GLU A 94 -29.57 -25.06 -1.36
CA GLU A 94 -30.17 -25.65 -0.15
C GLU A 94 -29.13 -26.35 0.75
N LYS A 95 -27.83 -26.19 0.45
CA LYS A 95 -26.73 -26.89 1.14
C LYS A 95 -25.77 -25.89 1.75
N GLY A 96 -25.07 -26.32 2.79
CA GLY A 96 -24.12 -25.51 3.53
C GLY A 96 -24.68 -24.93 4.83
N LEU A 97 -24.00 -23.93 5.36
CA LEU A 97 -24.30 -23.33 6.66
C LEU A 97 -24.33 -21.81 6.52
N ALA A 98 -25.45 -21.19 6.90
CA ALA A 98 -25.60 -19.72 6.84
C ALA A 98 -24.50 -19.03 7.67
N ASP A 99 -23.92 -17.98 7.07
CA ASP A 99 -22.88 -17.11 7.66
C ASP A 99 -21.64 -17.84 8.23
N LYS A 100 -21.38 -19.07 7.76
CA LYS A 100 -20.31 -19.94 8.28
C LYS A 100 -19.49 -20.55 7.16
N TRP A 101 -18.24 -20.85 7.49
CA TRP A 101 -17.39 -21.69 6.66
C TRP A 101 -17.69 -23.16 6.91
N TRP A 102 -17.73 -23.95 5.84
CA TRP A 102 -18.03 -25.37 5.91
C TRP A 102 -17.27 -26.17 4.86
N THR A 103 -17.20 -27.47 5.11
CA THR A 103 -16.69 -28.49 4.18
C THR A 103 -17.67 -29.65 4.12
N ALA A 104 -17.60 -30.44 3.05
CA ALA A 104 -18.50 -31.56 2.81
C ALA A 104 -17.87 -32.60 1.87
N ASN A 105 -18.58 -33.70 1.66
CA ASN A 105 -18.26 -34.71 0.66
C ASN A 105 -19.44 -34.91 -0.29
N VAL A 106 -19.21 -35.67 -1.36
CA VAL A 106 -20.27 -36.12 -2.26
C VAL A 106 -20.57 -37.60 -2.00
N SER A 107 -21.85 -37.98 -2.10
CA SER A 107 -22.29 -39.37 -1.97
C SER A 107 -22.02 -40.22 -3.22
N LYS A 108 -21.67 -39.57 -4.33
CA LYS A 108 -21.37 -40.21 -5.61
C LYS A 108 -20.08 -39.63 -6.20
N TYR A 109 -19.26 -40.54 -6.70
CA TYR A 109 -18.06 -40.21 -7.45
C TYR A 109 -18.36 -39.36 -8.69
N ASP A 110 -17.50 -38.39 -9.00
CA ASP A 110 -17.59 -37.42 -10.11
C ASP A 110 -18.88 -36.54 -10.13
N SER A 111 -19.71 -36.59 -9.08
CA SER A 111 -20.93 -35.77 -9.02
C SER A 111 -20.60 -34.31 -8.67
N THR A 112 -21.21 -33.39 -9.41
CA THR A 112 -21.25 -31.95 -9.12
C THR A 112 -22.63 -31.48 -8.67
N THR A 113 -23.53 -32.43 -8.35
CA THR A 113 -24.93 -32.11 -8.05
C THR A 113 -25.09 -31.74 -6.57
N ALA A 114 -25.69 -30.58 -6.29
CA ALA A 114 -25.89 -30.12 -4.91
C ALA A 114 -26.64 -31.15 -4.03
N GLY A 115 -27.62 -31.87 -4.59
CA GLY A 115 -28.37 -32.92 -3.88
C GLY A 115 -27.50 -34.08 -3.35
N ASP A 116 -26.37 -34.37 -4.00
CA ASP A 116 -25.46 -35.45 -3.61
C ASP A 116 -24.48 -35.03 -2.49
N ILE A 117 -24.47 -33.75 -2.08
CA ILE A 117 -23.65 -33.24 -0.98
C ILE A 117 -24.11 -33.86 0.35
N ILE A 118 -23.16 -34.46 1.07
CA ILE A 118 -23.30 -35.11 2.37
C ILE A 118 -22.22 -34.65 3.35
N ASN A 119 -22.38 -34.97 4.65
CA ASN A 119 -21.40 -34.67 5.71
C ASN A 119 -21.01 -33.19 5.80
N VAL A 120 -21.97 -32.28 5.56
CA VAL A 120 -21.75 -30.84 5.76
C VAL A 120 -21.34 -30.59 7.21
N SER A 121 -20.18 -29.99 7.39
CA SER A 121 -19.59 -29.71 8.70
C SER A 121 -18.98 -28.32 8.74
N GLU A 122 -19.14 -27.64 9.87
CA GLU A 122 -18.56 -26.32 10.10
C GLU A 122 -17.03 -26.41 10.22
N ILE A 123 -16.31 -25.55 9.51
CA ILE A 123 -14.87 -25.39 9.68
C ILE A 123 -14.65 -24.49 10.89
N LYS A 124 -13.92 -25.03 11.88
CA LYS A 124 -13.62 -24.33 13.13
C LYS A 124 -12.12 -24.22 13.35
N VAL A 125 -11.73 -23.33 14.25
CA VAL A 125 -10.37 -23.23 14.79
C VAL A 125 -10.46 -23.07 16.31
N ASP A 126 -9.47 -23.59 17.04
CA ASP A 126 -9.45 -23.53 18.51
C ASP A 126 -9.17 -22.12 19.03
N ALA A 127 -8.41 -21.31 18.27
CA ALA A 127 -8.10 -19.92 18.59
C ALA A 127 -7.82 -19.10 17.33
N GLY A 128 -8.25 -17.84 17.33
CA GLY A 128 -8.09 -16.91 16.21
C GLY A 128 -9.22 -16.96 15.18
N GLU A 129 -8.97 -16.40 14.00
CA GLU A 129 -9.93 -16.37 12.90
C GLU A 129 -9.94 -17.71 12.14
N VAL A 130 -11.09 -18.12 11.61
CA VAL A 130 -11.26 -19.39 10.86
C VAL A 130 -10.27 -19.56 9.70
N TYR A 131 -9.81 -18.45 9.10
CA TYR A 131 -8.83 -18.41 8.02
C TYR A 131 -7.46 -18.97 8.42
N THR A 132 -7.17 -19.10 9.72
CA THR A 132 -5.91 -19.69 10.22
C THR A 132 -5.92 -21.22 10.20
N ASN A 133 -7.05 -21.85 9.84
CA ASN A 133 -7.11 -23.29 9.65
C ASN A 133 -6.40 -23.72 8.35
N SER A 134 -5.15 -24.14 8.48
CA SER A 134 -4.28 -24.57 7.37
C SER A 134 -4.78 -25.76 6.56
N LYS A 135 -5.79 -26.49 7.04
CA LYS A 135 -6.40 -27.57 6.24
C LYS A 135 -7.20 -27.02 5.06
N PHE A 136 -7.77 -25.82 5.19
CA PHE A 136 -8.72 -25.24 4.23
C PHE A 136 -8.23 -23.93 3.63
N PHE A 137 -7.29 -23.25 4.28
CA PHE A 137 -6.78 -21.94 3.86
C PHE A 137 -5.26 -21.91 3.79
N VAL A 138 -4.73 -21.37 2.70
CA VAL A 138 -3.30 -21.07 2.52
C VAL A 138 -3.10 -19.56 2.54
N GLY A 139 -2.10 -19.08 3.28
CA GLY A 139 -1.80 -17.65 3.41
C GLY A 139 -0.54 -17.26 2.65
N TYR A 140 -0.65 -16.25 1.79
CA TYR A 140 0.50 -15.62 1.12
C TYR A 140 0.73 -14.22 1.67
N SER A 141 1.96 -13.92 2.09
CA SER A 141 2.31 -12.60 2.64
C SER A 141 3.22 -11.77 1.75
N PHE A 142 2.97 -10.47 1.79
CA PHE A 142 3.84 -9.43 1.23
C PHE A 142 3.73 -8.17 2.10
N TYR A 143 4.48 -7.13 1.74
CA TYR A 143 4.55 -5.89 2.47
C TYR A 143 4.15 -4.72 1.57
N VAL A 144 3.32 -3.83 2.12
CA VAL A 144 2.93 -2.57 1.50
C VAL A 144 3.50 -1.43 2.32
N GLY A 145 4.25 -0.54 1.67
CA GLY A 145 4.90 0.60 2.30
C GLY A 145 4.88 1.81 1.37
N LEU A 146 5.74 2.78 1.69
CA LEU A 146 5.95 3.98 0.90
C LEU A 146 7.34 4.01 0.27
N ASN A 147 7.45 4.63 -0.89
CA ASN A 147 8.72 4.94 -1.50
C ASN A 147 9.50 5.97 -0.65
N GLU A 148 10.84 5.96 -0.70
CA GLU A 148 11.73 6.88 0.03
C GLU A 148 11.44 8.37 -0.23
N LYS A 149 10.82 8.72 -1.35
CA LYS A 149 10.47 10.11 -1.71
C LYS A 149 9.07 10.54 -1.26
N SER A 150 8.34 9.67 -0.56
CA SER A 150 6.98 9.95 -0.14
C SER A 150 6.90 10.56 1.24
N ASP A 151 5.90 11.42 1.41
CA ASP A 151 5.49 11.89 2.73
C ASP A 151 4.79 10.79 3.52
N ASP A 152 4.93 10.85 4.84
CA ASP A 152 4.28 9.94 5.77
C ASP A 152 2.75 9.94 5.62
N PHE A 153 2.16 8.75 5.65
CA PHE A 153 0.73 8.53 5.71
C PHE A 153 0.33 8.14 7.14
N LYS A 154 -0.21 9.08 7.91
CA LYS A 154 -0.43 8.89 9.37
C LYS A 154 -1.66 8.06 9.75
N ALA A 155 -2.66 7.95 8.88
CA ALA A 155 -3.92 7.27 9.16
C ALA A 155 -4.55 6.65 7.90
N ALA A 156 -3.83 5.73 7.25
CA ALA A 156 -4.30 5.05 6.05
C ALA A 156 -5.43 4.06 6.38
N LYS A 157 -6.61 4.26 5.79
CA LYS A 157 -7.61 3.18 5.67
C LYS A 157 -7.27 2.36 4.44
N LEU A 158 -6.80 1.14 4.65
CA LEU A 158 -6.44 0.27 3.54
C LEU A 158 -7.69 -0.37 2.94
N GLN A 159 -7.67 -0.57 1.64
CA GLN A 159 -8.71 -1.22 0.87
C GLN A 159 -8.10 -2.37 0.09
N THR A 160 -8.81 -3.49 0.00
CA THR A 160 -8.42 -4.63 -0.83
C THR A 160 -9.50 -4.93 -1.87
N SER A 161 -9.09 -5.17 -3.09
CA SER A 161 -9.97 -5.64 -4.17
C SER A 161 -9.43 -6.92 -4.77
N VAL A 162 -10.29 -7.91 -4.96
CA VAL A 162 -9.90 -9.15 -5.63
C VAL A 162 -9.73 -8.87 -7.13
N VAL A 163 -8.60 -9.31 -7.67
CA VAL A 163 -8.34 -9.30 -9.10
C VAL A 163 -8.67 -10.68 -9.64
N ALA A 164 -9.76 -10.77 -10.41
CA ALA A 164 -10.09 -11.99 -11.13
C ALA A 164 -9.04 -12.22 -12.24
N GLY A 165 -8.39 -13.39 -12.22
CA GLY A 165 -7.54 -13.87 -13.30
C GLY A 165 -8.28 -14.91 -14.15
N ALA A 166 -7.86 -15.09 -15.41
CA ALA A 166 -8.42 -16.11 -16.30
C ALA A 166 -8.28 -17.56 -15.76
N GLU A 167 -7.31 -17.79 -14.87
CA GLU A 167 -6.95 -19.10 -14.31
C GLU A 167 -7.34 -19.25 -12.83
N ALA A 168 -8.47 -18.69 -12.41
CA ALA A 168 -8.90 -18.79 -11.02
C ALA A 168 -9.14 -20.25 -10.58
N ASN A 169 -9.66 -21.12 -11.46
CA ASN A 169 -9.78 -22.57 -11.23
C ASN A 169 -10.24 -22.95 -9.80
N ALA A 170 -11.39 -22.41 -9.39
CA ALA A 170 -11.98 -22.52 -8.05
C ALA A 170 -11.19 -21.85 -6.90
N ALA A 171 -9.95 -21.40 -7.10
CA ALA A 171 -9.26 -20.58 -6.12
C ALA A 171 -9.97 -19.24 -5.94
N LYS A 172 -10.16 -18.85 -4.68
CA LYS A 172 -10.78 -17.59 -4.26
C LYS A 172 -10.04 -17.01 -3.05
N VAL A 173 -10.30 -15.73 -2.78
CA VAL A 173 -9.80 -15.04 -1.59
C VAL A 173 -10.86 -15.11 -0.50
N ALA A 174 -10.53 -15.72 0.64
CA ALA A 174 -11.43 -15.79 1.80
C ALA A 174 -11.39 -14.49 2.62
N ALA A 175 -10.18 -14.05 2.93
CA ALA A 175 -9.92 -12.87 3.75
C ALA A 175 -8.53 -12.29 3.46
N VAL A 176 -8.32 -11.06 3.90
CA VAL A 176 -7.00 -10.41 3.90
C VAL A 176 -6.70 -9.91 5.32
N ALA A 177 -5.60 -10.35 5.90
CA ALA A 177 -5.09 -9.79 7.14
C ALA A 177 -4.12 -8.65 6.86
N PHE A 178 -4.27 -7.58 7.61
CA PHE A 178 -3.38 -6.43 7.63
C PHE A 178 -2.73 -6.37 9.01
N GLU A 179 -1.41 -6.22 9.05
CA GLU A 179 -0.65 -6.08 10.29
C GLU A 179 0.32 -4.91 10.17
N GLN A 180 0.27 -3.96 11.11
CA GLN A 180 1.24 -2.88 11.17
C GLN A 180 2.60 -3.39 11.65
N TRP A 181 3.65 -2.99 10.95
CA TRP A 181 5.04 -3.21 11.31
C TRP A 181 5.79 -1.87 11.40
N GLU A 182 6.80 -1.85 12.25
CA GLU A 182 7.72 -0.75 12.43
C GLU A 182 9.14 -1.32 12.51
N GLY A 183 9.95 -1.04 11.49
CA GLY A 183 11.26 -1.65 11.32
C GLY A 183 11.20 -3.18 11.29
N ALA A 184 11.87 -3.83 12.25
CA ALA A 184 11.94 -5.29 12.31
C ALA A 184 10.76 -5.93 13.04
N ASP A 185 9.95 -5.15 13.74
CA ASP A 185 8.99 -5.62 14.74
C ASP A 185 7.55 -5.36 14.31
N LYS A 186 6.68 -6.32 14.62
CA LYS A 186 5.23 -6.12 14.56
C LYS A 186 4.84 -5.14 15.66
N LYS A 187 4.04 -4.12 15.34
CA LYS A 187 3.54 -3.17 16.34
C LYS A 187 2.73 -3.92 17.39
N ALA A 188 3.13 -3.84 18.66
CA ALA A 188 2.42 -4.46 19.78
C ALA A 188 1.05 -3.79 19.93
N ASP A 189 -0.01 -4.62 19.94
CA ASP A 189 -1.43 -4.29 20.11
C ASP A 189 -2.03 -3.17 19.25
N GLY A 190 -3.03 -3.54 18.43
CA GLY A 190 -4.03 -2.59 17.95
C GLY A 190 -4.22 -2.56 16.44
N ASN A 191 -3.15 -2.47 15.64
CA ASN A 191 -3.27 -2.28 14.19
C ASN A 191 -3.08 -3.61 13.43
N SER A 192 -3.83 -4.64 13.83
CA SER A 192 -4.03 -5.83 13.02
C SER A 192 -5.51 -6.12 12.85
N GLU A 193 -5.92 -6.49 11.64
CA GLU A 193 -7.31 -6.71 11.29
C GLU A 193 -7.41 -7.77 10.20
N PHE A 194 -8.46 -8.60 10.27
CA PHE A 194 -8.88 -9.45 9.17
C PHE A 194 -10.07 -8.80 8.46
N VAL A 195 -9.93 -8.58 7.15
CA VAL A 195 -11.01 -8.14 6.29
C VAL A 195 -11.54 -9.35 5.54
N GLN A 196 -12.74 -9.80 5.91
CA GLN A 196 -13.44 -10.88 5.21
C GLN A 196 -13.89 -10.41 3.82
N ILE A 197 -13.68 -11.26 2.83
CA ILE A 197 -14.05 -11.02 1.43
C ILE A 197 -15.27 -11.86 1.07
N GLU A 198 -15.18 -13.19 1.22
CA GLU A 198 -16.26 -14.10 0.85
C GLU A 198 -17.48 -13.86 1.77
N GLY A 199 -18.68 -13.78 1.18
CA GLY A 199 -19.92 -13.50 1.93
C GLY A 199 -20.09 -12.04 2.37
N LYS A 200 -19.16 -11.15 2.01
CA LYS A 200 -19.32 -9.70 2.18
C LYS A 200 -19.48 -9.01 0.83
N THR A 201 -20.32 -7.99 0.81
CA THR A 201 -20.42 -7.06 -0.31
C THR A 201 -19.29 -6.03 -0.19
N ALA A 202 -18.54 -5.83 -1.28
CA ALA A 202 -17.59 -4.73 -1.36
C ALA A 202 -18.33 -3.41 -1.17
N ASP A 203 -17.71 -2.47 -0.47
CA ASP A 203 -18.28 -1.14 -0.29
C ASP A 203 -18.25 -0.40 -1.64
N GLY A 204 -19.40 0.11 -2.09
CA GLY A 204 -19.53 0.75 -3.40
C GLY A 204 -18.86 2.13 -3.50
N THR A 205 -18.52 2.75 -2.36
CA THR A 205 -17.77 4.02 -2.31
C THR A 205 -16.27 3.80 -2.11
N SER A 206 -15.88 2.65 -1.58
CA SER A 206 -14.50 2.20 -1.48
C SER A 206 -14.10 1.42 -2.75
N HIS A 207 -12.84 1.47 -3.18
CA HIS A 207 -12.38 0.62 -4.28
C HIS A 207 -12.14 -0.83 -3.80
N GLY A 208 -13.12 -1.44 -3.11
CA GLY A 208 -13.07 -2.80 -2.57
C GLY A 208 -13.57 -2.93 -1.12
N TYR A 209 -12.92 -3.81 -0.36
CA TYR A 209 -13.19 -4.10 1.05
C TYR A 209 -12.24 -3.29 1.92
N GLN A 210 -12.78 -2.45 2.79
CA GLN A 210 -12.01 -1.49 3.59
C GLN A 210 -11.70 -2.02 5.00
N THR A 211 -10.53 -1.66 5.52
CA THR A 211 -10.16 -1.84 6.92
C THR A 211 -10.95 -0.89 7.82
N THR A 212 -11.43 -1.37 8.96
CA THR A 212 -11.99 -0.51 10.01
C THR A 212 -10.89 0.22 10.78
N LYS A 213 -9.68 -0.35 10.80
CA LYS A 213 -8.50 0.25 11.44
C LYS A 213 -7.73 1.14 10.47
N THR A 214 -6.91 2.01 11.05
CA THR A 214 -5.99 2.87 10.30
C THR A 214 -4.54 2.47 10.53
N TYR A 215 -3.71 2.70 9.52
CA TYR A 215 -2.31 2.29 9.48
C TYR A 215 -1.41 3.49 9.27
N GLU A 216 -0.21 3.44 9.86
CA GLU A 216 0.83 4.44 9.67
C GLU A 216 1.83 3.92 8.65
N LEU A 217 2.15 4.71 7.63
CA LEU A 217 3.16 4.38 6.64
C LEU A 217 4.20 5.49 6.60
N SER A 218 5.47 5.12 6.65
CA SER A 218 6.59 6.06 6.57
C SER A 218 7.79 5.40 5.91
N ALA A 219 8.50 6.18 5.08
CA ALA A 219 9.75 5.74 4.44
C ALA A 219 11.01 6.27 5.14
N GLY A 220 10.86 6.87 6.33
CA GLY A 220 11.97 7.38 7.15
C GLY A 220 12.90 6.29 7.68
N GLU A 221 13.85 6.68 8.54
CA GLU A 221 14.87 5.78 9.10
C GLU A 221 14.26 4.51 9.73
N THR A 222 13.22 4.69 10.55
CA THR A 222 12.36 3.61 11.00
C THR A 222 11.14 3.51 10.09
N LYS A 223 11.18 2.56 9.16
CA LYS A 223 10.09 2.33 8.19
C LYS A 223 8.85 1.84 8.90
N LYS A 224 7.71 2.45 8.62
CA LYS A 224 6.39 1.95 9.01
C LYS A 224 5.69 1.43 7.77
N PHE A 225 5.24 0.19 7.83
CA PHE A 225 4.65 -0.51 6.69
C PHE A 225 3.64 -1.54 7.18
N VAL A 226 2.89 -2.12 6.26
CA VAL A 226 1.86 -3.11 6.57
C VAL A 226 2.22 -4.43 5.92
N LYS A 227 2.28 -5.49 6.73
CA LYS A 227 2.30 -6.85 6.22
C LYS A 227 0.87 -7.21 5.84
N VAL A 228 0.69 -7.61 4.60
CA VAL A 228 -0.59 -8.06 4.04
C VAL A 228 -0.49 -9.57 3.88
N THR A 229 -1.45 -10.31 4.43
CA THR A 229 -1.55 -11.76 4.26
C THR A 229 -2.89 -12.10 3.62
N VAL A 230 -2.84 -12.67 2.42
CA VAL A 230 -4.04 -13.05 1.65
C VAL A 230 -4.31 -14.52 1.88
N TYR A 231 -5.48 -14.83 2.44
CA TYR A 231 -5.91 -16.20 2.70
C TYR A 231 -6.73 -16.70 1.52
N LEU A 232 -6.20 -17.71 0.85
CA LEU A 232 -6.80 -18.36 -0.31
C LEU A 232 -7.45 -19.66 0.10
N PHE A 233 -8.55 -20.00 -0.58
CA PHE A 233 -9.22 -21.28 -0.45
C PHE A 233 -9.62 -21.80 -1.83
N VAL A 234 -9.93 -23.09 -1.88
CA VAL A 234 -10.54 -23.73 -3.04
C VAL A 234 -12.04 -23.78 -2.81
N ASP A 235 -12.80 -23.11 -3.66
CA ASP A 235 -14.26 -23.01 -3.57
C ASP A 235 -14.93 -24.36 -3.86
N GLY A 236 -15.38 -25.01 -2.80
CA GLY A 236 -16.06 -26.30 -2.85
C GLY A 236 -17.39 -26.28 -3.61
N ASN A 237 -17.98 -25.11 -3.83
CA ASN A 237 -19.19 -24.98 -4.66
C ASN A 237 -18.89 -24.90 -6.16
N ASN A 238 -17.61 -24.82 -6.55
CA ASN A 238 -17.24 -24.70 -7.94
C ASN A 238 -17.43 -26.03 -8.68
N VAL A 239 -18.01 -25.99 -9.87
CA VAL A 239 -18.26 -27.18 -10.72
C VAL A 239 -17.00 -27.95 -11.13
N LYS A 240 -15.81 -27.34 -10.99
CA LYS A 240 -14.52 -28.00 -11.20
C LYS A 240 -14.10 -28.89 -10.02
N ILE A 241 -14.73 -28.75 -8.85
CA ILE A 241 -14.46 -29.58 -7.68
C ILE A 241 -15.27 -30.87 -7.79
N LYS A 242 -14.53 -31.97 -7.90
CA LYS A 242 -15.10 -33.31 -8.04
C LYS A 242 -14.25 -34.33 -7.30
N ASP A 243 -14.90 -35.33 -6.73
CA ASP A 243 -14.22 -36.52 -6.24
C ASP A 243 -13.94 -37.44 -7.44
N THR A 244 -12.69 -37.48 -7.89
CA THR A 244 -12.27 -38.30 -9.02
C THR A 244 -10.82 -38.78 -8.89
N ALA A 245 -10.57 -40.02 -9.27
CA ALA A 245 -9.30 -40.71 -9.34
C ALA A 245 -8.50 -40.44 -10.62
N GLU A 246 -9.13 -39.81 -11.63
CA GLU A 246 -8.54 -39.60 -12.97
C GLU A 246 -8.17 -38.13 -13.25
N ALA A 247 -8.40 -37.21 -12.30
CA ALA A 247 -8.06 -35.80 -12.50
C ALA A 247 -6.68 -35.44 -11.91
N THR A 248 -6.00 -34.54 -12.61
CA THR A 248 -4.87 -33.81 -12.04
C THR A 248 -5.35 -32.85 -10.95
N ASP A 249 -4.50 -32.61 -9.96
CA ASP A 249 -4.75 -31.62 -8.91
C ASP A 249 -5.15 -30.27 -9.52
N LEU A 250 -6.24 -29.70 -8.99
CA LEU A 250 -6.73 -28.41 -9.42
C LEU A 250 -5.76 -27.31 -8.97
N THR A 251 -5.27 -26.52 -9.92
CA THR A 251 -4.38 -25.39 -9.65
C THR A 251 -5.05 -24.09 -10.07
N GLY A 252 -5.07 -23.10 -9.18
CA GLY A 252 -5.70 -21.81 -9.40
C GLY A 252 -4.83 -20.66 -8.93
N LYS A 253 -4.97 -19.51 -9.60
CA LYS A 253 -4.26 -18.28 -9.28
C LYS A 253 -5.24 -17.13 -9.13
N VAL A 254 -5.05 -16.35 -8.07
CA VAL A 254 -5.83 -15.13 -7.81
C VAL A 254 -4.89 -14.01 -7.36
N GLY A 255 -5.30 -12.77 -7.60
CA GLY A 255 -4.56 -11.58 -7.16
C GLY A 255 -5.41 -10.67 -6.30
N VAL A 256 -4.76 -9.72 -5.63
CA VAL A 256 -5.42 -8.62 -4.93
C VAL A 256 -4.77 -7.29 -5.28
N LYS A 257 -5.55 -6.22 -5.23
CA LYS A 257 -5.07 -4.84 -5.28
C LYS A 257 -5.24 -4.23 -3.90
N ILE A 258 -4.19 -3.58 -3.41
CA ILE A 258 -4.23 -2.82 -2.17
C ILE A 258 -4.21 -1.34 -2.51
N ALA A 259 -5.15 -0.59 -1.93
CA ALA A 259 -5.24 0.85 -2.02
C ALA A 259 -5.34 1.45 -0.61
N ALA A 260 -5.21 2.77 -0.52
CA ALA A 260 -5.49 3.51 0.72
C ALA A 260 -6.39 4.71 0.41
N ALA A 261 -7.36 4.96 1.28
CA ALA A 261 -8.16 6.17 1.26
C ALA A 261 -7.83 7.03 2.50
N THR A 262 -7.74 8.35 2.30
CA THR A 262 -7.65 9.34 3.39
C THR A 262 -9.01 9.76 3.92
N GLU A 263 -10.10 9.54 3.17
CA GLU A 263 -11.45 9.96 3.55
C GLU A 263 -12.48 8.85 3.26
N THR A 264 -13.50 8.77 4.12
CA THR A 264 -14.76 8.14 3.70
C THR A 264 -15.39 9.14 2.74
N LEU A 265 -15.47 8.82 1.44
CA LEU A 265 -16.13 9.67 0.46
C LEU A 265 -17.60 9.90 0.80
#